data_AF-A0A931JVV4-F1
#
_entry.id   AF-A0A931JVV4-F1
#
_cell.length_a   1.000
_cell.length_b   1.000
_cell.length_c   1.000
_cell.angle_alpha   90.00
_cell.angle_beta   90.00
_cell.angle_gamma   90.00
#
_symmetry.space_group_name_H-M   'P 1'
#
loop_
_entity.id
_entity.type
_entity.pdbx_description
1 polymer ?
#
loop_
_entity_poly.entity_id
_entity_poly.type
_entity_poly.pdbx_seq_one_letter_code
_entity_poly.pdbx_strand_id
1 'polypeptide(L)'
;KYVQKTTVKNLNVITRGVVPPNPSELLDSSDMEELLSEAKEKYDYIILDGTPLDGLSDSLILAKKTDRTVVVCSANITTIEDLQNSKKALEAIDVKVSGVVLNRTVDERRGDYYNKYYSY
;
A
#
# COMPACT_ATOMS: atom_id res chain seq x y z
N LYS A 1 4.80 23.64 -1.29
CA LYS A 1 5.89 22.68 -0.97
C LYS A 1 5.22 21.35 -0.66
N TYR A 2 5.26 20.38 -1.59
CA TYR A 2 4.41 19.16 -1.53
C TYR A 2 4.90 18.12 -0.51
N VAL A 3 6.23 18.05 -0.29
CA VAL A 3 6.84 17.21 0.73
C VAL A 3 6.70 17.86 2.11
N GLN A 4 6.10 17.14 3.06
CA GLN A 4 5.88 17.56 4.42
C GLN A 4 6.74 16.73 5.38
N LYS A 5 7.46 17.42 6.28
CA LYS A 5 8.17 16.74 7.39
C LYS A 5 7.17 16.29 8.43
N THR A 6 7.33 15.08 8.94
CA THR A 6 6.54 14.60 10.08
C THR A 6 7.28 14.82 11.40
N THR A 7 6.61 14.55 12.52
CA THR A 7 7.24 14.49 13.85
C THR A 7 8.11 13.24 14.02
N VAL A 8 7.96 12.24 13.14
CA VAL A 8 8.77 11.02 13.13
C VAL A 8 10.04 11.28 12.35
N LYS A 9 11.18 10.99 12.98
CA LYS A 9 12.50 11.13 12.35
C LYS A 9 12.58 10.27 11.09
N ASN A 10 13.20 10.81 10.03
CA ASN A 10 13.39 10.16 8.72
C ASN A 10 12.10 9.79 7.98
N LEU A 11 10.96 10.38 8.36
CA LEU A 11 9.69 10.19 7.67
C LEU A 11 9.17 11.52 7.12
N ASN A 12 9.02 11.58 5.81
CA ASN A 12 8.35 12.65 5.09
C ASN A 12 7.12 12.09 4.37
N VAL A 13 6.14 12.94 4.11
CA VAL A 13 4.87 12.56 3.47
C VAL A 13 4.55 13.53 2.33
N ILE A 14 4.08 12.98 1.22
CA ILE A 14 3.35 13.72 0.19
C ILE A 14 1.89 13.30 0.30
N THR A 15 1.02 14.24 0.63
CA THR A 15 -0.43 14.00 0.69
C THR A 15 -1.06 14.14 -0.69
N ARG A 16 -2.25 13.55 -0.92
CA ARG A 16 -2.96 13.57 -2.23
C ARG A 16 -3.17 14.95 -2.86
N GLY A 17 -3.10 16.04 -2.08
CA GLY A 17 -3.36 17.39 -2.56
C GLY A 17 -4.81 17.61 -2.96
N VAL A 18 -5.03 18.39 -4.03
CA VAL A 18 -6.35 18.66 -4.60
C VAL A 18 -6.77 17.46 -5.45
N VAL A 19 -8.00 17.00 -5.29
CA VAL A 19 -8.52 15.85 -6.05
C VAL A 19 -8.64 16.23 -7.53
N PRO A 20 -7.90 15.57 -8.44
CA PRO A 20 -7.99 15.84 -9.86
C PRO A 20 -9.24 15.17 -10.46
N PRO A 21 -9.72 15.64 -11.63
CA PRO A 21 -10.81 14.96 -12.35
C PRO A 21 -10.39 13.58 -12.91
N ASN A 22 -9.09 13.35 -13.13
CA ASN A 22 -8.52 12.20 -13.83
C ASN A 22 -7.32 11.58 -13.05
N PRO A 23 -7.54 10.98 -11.86
CA PRO A 23 -6.47 10.49 -11.00
C PRO A 23 -5.58 9.42 -11.66
N SER A 24 -6.17 8.45 -12.38
CA SER A 24 -5.40 7.39 -13.04
C SER A 24 -4.41 7.92 -14.08
N GLU A 25 -4.81 8.91 -14.88
CA GLU A 25 -3.95 9.53 -15.89
C GLU A 25 -2.79 10.29 -15.25
N LEU A 26 -3.06 10.98 -14.13
CA LEU A 26 -2.00 11.66 -13.37
C LEU A 26 -0.99 10.65 -12.81
N LEU A 27 -1.48 9.52 -12.28
CA LEU A 27 -0.61 8.46 -11.77
C LEU A 27 0.22 7.80 -12.89
N ASP A 28 -0.29 7.73 -14.11
CA ASP A 28 0.44 7.16 -15.25
C ASP A 28 1.27 8.19 -16.05
N SER A 29 1.25 9.46 -15.63
CA SER A 29 1.93 10.55 -16.32
C SER A 29 3.45 10.51 -16.22
N SER A 30 4.13 11.23 -17.13
CA SER A 30 5.56 11.49 -17.05
C SER A 30 5.97 12.22 -15.77
N ASP A 31 5.12 13.10 -15.27
CA ASP A 31 5.38 13.89 -14.06
C ASP A 31 5.47 12.99 -12.83
N MET A 32 4.67 11.91 -12.78
CA MET A 32 4.76 10.91 -11.73
C MET A 32 6.07 10.10 -11.81
N GLU A 33 6.53 9.77 -13.03
CA GLU A 33 7.82 9.10 -13.22
C GLU A 33 9.00 9.98 -12.78
N GLU A 34 8.97 11.27 -13.14
CA GLU A 34 9.97 12.24 -12.72
C GLU A 34 9.99 12.40 -11.20
N LEU A 35 8.82 12.51 -10.57
CA LEU A 35 8.69 12.55 -9.11
C LEU A 35 9.32 11.33 -8.43
N LEU A 36 9.05 10.12 -8.94
CA LEU A 36 9.60 8.89 -8.40
C LEU A 36 11.12 8.81 -8.61
N SER A 37 11.62 9.25 -9.77
CA SER A 37 13.06 9.31 -10.04
C SER A 37 13.78 10.23 -9.04
N GLU A 38 13.27 11.43 -8.83
CA GLU A 38 13.83 12.35 -7.83
C GLU A 38 13.73 11.82 -6.40
N ALA A 39 12.64 11.13 -6.08
CA ALA A 39 12.45 10.56 -4.75
C ALA A 39 13.47 9.44 -4.50
N LYS A 40 13.78 8.61 -5.51
CA LYS A 40 14.77 7.52 -5.40
C LYS A 40 16.19 8.03 -5.10
N GLU A 41 16.53 9.24 -5.54
CA GLU A 41 17.83 9.86 -5.21
C GLU A 41 17.92 10.36 -3.76
N LYS A 42 16.77 10.61 -3.12
CA LYS A 42 16.67 11.31 -1.83
C LYS A 42 16.25 10.41 -0.67
N TYR A 43 15.69 9.24 -0.94
CA TYR A 43 15.10 8.34 0.06
C TYR A 43 15.53 6.88 -0.16
N ASP A 44 15.84 6.18 0.93
CA ASP A 44 16.16 4.75 0.89
C ASP A 44 14.92 3.88 0.60
N TYR A 45 13.74 4.34 1.04
CA TYR A 45 12.47 3.65 0.87
C TYR A 45 11.36 4.63 0.48
N ILE A 46 10.55 4.24 -0.50
CA ILE A 46 9.37 4.97 -0.94
C ILE A 46 8.18 4.03 -0.81
N ILE A 47 7.15 4.47 -0.09
CA ILE A 47 5.91 3.73 0.09
C ILE A 47 4.83 4.47 -0.70
N LEU A 48 4.21 3.77 -1.65
CA LEU A 48 3.06 4.26 -2.40
C LEU A 48 1.81 3.62 -1.79
N ASP A 49 0.88 4.46 -1.34
CA ASP A 49 -0.42 4.00 -0.83
C ASP A 49 -1.42 3.91 -1.97
N GLY A 50 -2.09 2.77 -2.08
CA GLY A 50 -2.98 2.44 -3.18
C GLY A 50 -4.45 2.40 -2.75
N THR A 51 -5.36 2.58 -3.71
CA THR A 51 -6.78 2.31 -3.56
C THR A 51 -7.09 0.80 -3.49
N PRO A 52 -8.32 0.36 -3.13
CA PRO A 52 -8.69 -1.05 -3.25
C PRO A 52 -8.53 -1.59 -4.68
N LEU A 53 -8.14 -2.87 -4.83
CA LEU A 53 -7.92 -3.51 -6.13
C LEU A 53 -9.22 -3.91 -6.88
N ASP A 54 -10.39 -3.72 -6.27
CA ASP A 54 -11.71 -4.05 -6.85
C ASP A 54 -12.10 -3.08 -7.97
N GLY A 55 -11.55 -3.32 -9.17
CA GLY A 55 -11.95 -2.61 -10.39
C GLY A 55 -11.43 -1.19 -10.54
N LEU A 56 -10.64 -0.69 -9.58
CA LEU A 56 -9.95 0.60 -9.69
C LEU A 56 -8.55 0.42 -10.28
N SER A 57 -8.25 1.18 -11.34
CA SER A 57 -6.97 1.13 -12.05
C SER A 57 -5.80 1.70 -11.26
N ASP A 58 -6.04 2.63 -10.32
CA ASP A 58 -5.00 3.41 -9.66
C ASP A 58 -3.95 2.54 -8.97
N SER A 59 -4.37 1.53 -8.20
CA SER A 59 -3.45 0.62 -7.52
C SER A 59 -2.66 -0.27 -8.47
N LEU A 60 -3.24 -0.66 -9.61
CA LEU A 60 -2.52 -1.42 -10.63
C LEU A 60 -1.45 -0.56 -11.31
N ILE A 61 -1.76 0.70 -11.58
CA ILE A 61 -0.81 1.68 -12.15
C ILE A 61 0.33 1.92 -11.16
N LEU A 62 0.02 2.19 -9.88
CA LEU A 62 1.02 2.36 -8.84
C LEU A 62 1.88 1.12 -8.67
N ALA A 63 1.28 -0.07 -8.64
CA ALA A 63 2.00 -1.32 -8.45
C ALA A 63 3.06 -1.56 -9.54
N LYS A 64 2.78 -1.21 -10.81
CA LYS A 64 3.77 -1.29 -11.90
C LYS A 64 5.00 -0.40 -11.69
N LYS A 65 4.87 0.67 -10.91
CA LYS A 65 5.93 1.64 -10.63
C LYS A 65 6.71 1.30 -9.36
N THR A 66 6.40 0.18 -8.70
CA THR A 66 7.08 -0.30 -7.49
C THR A 66 7.96 -1.53 -7.75
N ASP A 67 9.04 -1.68 -6.99
CA ASP A 67 9.87 -2.89 -7.05
C ASP A 67 9.14 -4.11 -6.47
N ARG A 68 8.29 -3.87 -5.46
CA ARG A 68 7.56 -4.88 -4.69
C ARG A 68 6.23 -4.35 -4.18
N THR A 69 5.20 -5.19 -4.28
CA THR A 69 3.85 -4.90 -3.77
C THR A 69 3.50 -5.78 -2.58
N VAL A 70 2.84 -5.21 -1.58
CA VAL A 70 2.23 -5.94 -0.47
C VAL A 70 0.71 -5.74 -0.55
N VAL A 71 -0.04 -6.83 -0.51
CA VAL A 71 -1.51 -6.77 -0.51
C VAL A 71 -2.01 -6.79 0.93
N VAL A 72 -2.94 -5.90 1.28
CA VAL A 72 -3.54 -5.86 2.62
C VAL A 72 -4.98 -6.35 2.53
N CYS A 73 -5.35 -7.33 3.36
CA CYS A 73 -6.73 -7.82 3.47
C CYS A 73 -7.23 -7.68 4.91
N SER A 74 -8.55 -7.63 5.10
CA SER A 74 -9.17 -7.52 6.42
C SER A 74 -9.76 -8.86 6.85
N ALA A 75 -9.41 -9.33 8.05
CA ALA A 75 -9.99 -10.53 8.63
C ALA A 75 -11.51 -10.42 8.75
N ASN A 76 -12.21 -11.51 8.44
CA ASN A 76 -13.68 -11.62 8.45
C ASN A 76 -14.41 -10.63 7.52
N ILE A 77 -13.71 -9.92 6.63
CA ILE A 77 -14.29 -8.95 5.70
C ILE A 77 -13.90 -9.30 4.27
N THR A 78 -12.59 -9.38 3.98
CA THR A 78 -12.12 -9.71 2.63
C THR A 78 -12.32 -11.20 2.37
N THR A 79 -13.04 -11.54 1.31
CA THR A 79 -13.25 -12.95 0.95
C THR A 79 -12.00 -13.52 0.28
N ILE A 80 -11.89 -14.86 0.27
CA ILE A 80 -10.83 -15.53 -0.49
C ILE A 80 -10.98 -15.26 -1.99
N GLU A 81 -12.21 -15.13 -2.49
CA GLU A 81 -12.47 -14.81 -3.90
C GLU A 81 -11.93 -13.43 -4.27
N ASP A 82 -12.20 -12.39 -3.48
CA ASP A 82 -11.68 -11.03 -3.71
C ASP A 82 -10.15 -11.02 -3.73
N LEU A 83 -9.52 -11.76 -2.81
CA LEU A 83 -8.07 -11.86 -2.74
C LEU A 83 -7.48 -12.63 -3.94
N GLN A 84 -8.17 -13.67 -4.42
CA GLN A 84 -7.78 -14.40 -5.63
C GLN A 84 -7.92 -13.54 -6.88
N ASN A 85 -8.98 -12.73 -6.98
CA ASN A 85 -9.18 -11.80 -8.09
C ASN A 85 -8.11 -10.69 -8.08
N SER A 86 -7.82 -10.13 -6.90
CA SER A 86 -6.72 -9.17 -6.71
C SER A 86 -5.36 -9.76 -7.13
N LYS A 87 -5.09 -11.01 -6.74
CA LYS A 87 -3.87 -11.73 -7.14
C LYS A 87 -3.80 -11.87 -8.66
N LYS A 88 -4.86 -12.34 -9.31
CA LYS A 88 -4.92 -12.49 -10.78
C LYS A 88 -4.70 -11.16 -11.50
N ALA A 89 -5.27 -10.07 -11.00
CA ALA A 89 -5.11 -8.75 -11.58
C ALA A 89 -3.65 -8.27 -11.51
N LEU A 90 -2.96 -8.49 -10.38
CA LEU A 90 -1.55 -8.15 -10.20
C LEU A 90 -0.62 -9.06 -11.03
N GLU A 91 -0.93 -10.36 -11.13
CA GLU A 91 -0.18 -11.30 -11.97
C GLU A 91 -0.31 -10.97 -13.46
N ALA A 92 -1.49 -10.52 -13.90
CA ALA A 92 -1.74 -10.12 -15.30
C ALA A 92 -0.88 -8.92 -15.76
N ILE A 93 -0.33 -8.15 -14.82
CA ILE A 93 0.53 -7.00 -15.10
C ILE A 93 2.00 -7.23 -14.69
N ASP A 94 2.39 -8.49 -14.42
CA ASP A 94 3.75 -8.91 -14.05
C ASP A 94 4.32 -8.18 -12.82
N VAL A 95 3.45 -7.85 -11.85
CA VAL A 95 3.87 -7.20 -10.60
C VAL A 95 4.36 -8.25 -9.60
N LYS A 96 5.49 -7.94 -8.94
CA LYS A 96 6.07 -8.79 -7.89
C LYS A 96 5.39 -8.58 -6.55
N VAL A 97 4.45 -9.45 -6.21
CA VAL A 97 3.81 -9.47 -4.88
C VAL A 97 4.73 -10.17 -3.87
N SER A 98 5.11 -9.45 -2.80
CA SER A 98 5.97 -10.00 -1.73
C SER A 98 5.22 -10.81 -0.70
N GLY A 99 3.91 -10.59 -0.56
CA GLY A 99 3.07 -11.29 0.38
C GLY A 99 1.77 -10.55 0.65
N VAL A 100 1.01 -11.10 1.60
CA VAL A 100 -0.27 -10.56 2.06
C VAL A 100 -0.19 -10.24 3.54
N VAL A 101 -0.71 -9.08 3.94
CA VAL A 101 -0.91 -8.69 5.34
C VAL A 101 -2.37 -8.86 5.71
N LEU A 102 -2.66 -9.77 6.64
CA LEU A 102 -3.98 -9.90 7.25
C LEU A 102 -4.12 -8.89 8.39
N ASN A 103 -4.94 -7.86 8.16
CA ASN A 103 -5.24 -6.81 9.14
C ASN A 103 -6.59 -7.05 9.81
N ARG A 104 -6.91 -6.28 10.86
CA ARG A 104 -8.17 -6.36 11.64
C ARG A 104 -8.43 -7.75 12.24
N THR A 105 -7.37 -8.51 12.52
CA THR A 105 -7.50 -9.77 13.23
C THR A 105 -8.05 -9.50 14.63
N VAL A 106 -9.12 -10.20 14.99
CA VAL A 106 -9.61 -10.23 16.37
C VAL A 106 -8.70 -11.20 17.10
N ASP A 107 -7.96 -10.71 18.10
CA ASP A 107 -7.12 -11.58 18.92
C ASP A 107 -8.01 -12.32 19.91
N GLU A 108 -8.53 -13.49 19.53
CA GLU A 108 -9.27 -14.36 20.44
C GLU A 108 -8.38 -14.88 21.60
N ARG A 109 -7.05 -14.72 21.52
CA ARG A 109 -6.10 -15.09 22.58
C ARG A 109 -5.84 -13.96 23.59
N ARG A 110 -6.49 -12.80 23.47
CA ARG A 110 -6.34 -11.71 24.45
C ARG A 110 -6.80 -12.06 25.86
N GLY A 111 -7.55 -13.15 26.06
CA GLY A 111 -7.84 -13.70 27.38
C GLY A 111 -6.66 -14.44 28.03
N ASP A 112 -5.91 -15.23 27.25
CA ASP A 112 -4.90 -16.16 27.79
C ASP A 112 -3.45 -15.68 27.57
N TYR A 113 -3.15 -14.96 26.48
CA TYR A 113 -1.78 -14.55 26.15
C TYR A 113 -1.28 -13.39 27.01
N TYR A 114 -2.19 -12.50 27.44
CA TYR A 114 -1.86 -11.38 28.32
C TYR A 114 -1.61 -11.85 29.76
N ASN A 115 -2.34 -12.86 30.24
CA ASN A 115 -2.13 -13.46 31.57
C ASN A 115 -0.78 -14.18 31.68
N LYS A 116 -0.28 -14.77 30.59
CA LYS A 116 0.98 -15.52 30.60
C LYS A 116 2.23 -14.63 30.65
N TYR A 117 2.11 -13.34 30.26
CA TYR A 117 3.22 -12.39 30.27
C TYR A 117 3.41 -11.66 31.61
N TYR A 118 2.38 -11.64 32.46
CA TYR A 118 2.44 -11.08 33.83
C TYR A 118 2.67 -12.15 34.92
N SER A 119 2.92 -13.41 34.53
CA SER A 119 3.19 -14.54 35.43
C SER A 119 4.68 -14.79 35.67
N TYR A 120 5.55 -13.84 35.36
CA TYR A 120 6.97 -13.86 35.76
C TYR A 120 7.37 -12.52 36.37
#